data_AF-A0A4C1USI6-F1
#
_entry.id   AF-A0A4C1USI6-F1
#
_cell.length_a   1.000
_cell.length_b   1.000
_cell.length_c   1.000
_cell.angle_alpha   90.00
_cell.angle_beta   90.00
_cell.angle_gamma   90.00
#
_symmetry.space_group_name_H-M   'P 1'
#
loop_
_entity.id
_entity.type
_entity.pdbx_description
1 polymer ?
#
loop_
_entity_poly.entity_id
_entity_poly.type
_entity_poly.pdbx_seq_one_letter_code
_entity_poly.pdbx_strand_id
1 'polypeptide(L)'
;MDLSRENFRSMIFYDFKCNLTVQKSLARLRTVFGDGAPFKTTIYNWFAEFKRVMSISVTNFVMVAVHRCEQKDRCCAAYDQNKQACDLPLDSGILRSRHETNTINSKQTLEYEKAVIEVDPI
;
A
#
# COMPACT_ATOMS: atom_id res chain seq x y z
N MET A 1 17.67 27.34 19.21
CA MET A 1 17.06 26.62 18.06
C MET A 1 15.70 26.18 18.52
N ASP A 2 14.64 26.77 17.99
CA ASP A 2 13.28 26.46 18.44
C ASP A 2 12.77 25.23 17.72
N LEU A 3 12.73 24.10 18.44
CA LEU A 3 12.24 22.84 17.93
C LEU A 3 10.80 22.64 18.36
N SER A 4 9.91 22.45 17.39
CA SER A 4 8.52 22.08 17.65
C SER A 4 8.40 20.62 18.06
N ARG A 5 7.23 20.27 18.61
CA ARG A 5 6.87 18.88 18.92
C ARG A 5 6.94 17.98 17.68
N GLU A 6 6.59 18.52 16.52
CA GLU A 6 6.55 17.84 15.23
C GLU A 6 7.96 17.57 14.72
N ASN A 7 8.92 18.46 14.99
CA ASN A 7 10.34 18.22 14.72
C ASN A 7 10.84 17.01 15.53
N PHE A 8 10.52 16.96 16.83
CA PHE A 8 10.87 15.81 17.66
C PHE A 8 10.15 14.53 17.20
N ARG A 9 8.88 14.62 16.80
CA ARG A 9 8.14 13.47 16.25
C ARG A 9 8.84 12.90 15.01
N SER A 10 9.30 13.75 14.10
CA SER A 10 10.04 13.34 12.90
C SER A 10 11.38 12.67 13.24
N MET A 11 12.12 13.22 14.21
CA MET A 11 13.37 12.61 14.70
C MET A 11 13.12 11.24 15.35
N ILE A 12 12.10 11.10 16.18
CA ILE A 12 11.74 9.83 16.81
C ILE A 12 11.26 8.81 15.76
N PHE A 13 10.54 9.27 14.73
CA PHE A 13 10.12 8.41 13.62
C PHE A 13 11.30 7.90 12.80
N TYR A 14 12.31 8.74 12.55
CA TYR A 14 13.55 8.31 11.91
C TYR A 14 14.23 7.18 12.71
N ASP A 15 14.28 7.30 14.04
CA ASP A 15 14.89 6.28 14.91
C ASP A 15 14.16 4.96 14.84
N PHE A 16 12.83 5.05 14.87
CA PHE A 16 11.96 3.91 14.71
C PHE A 16 12.21 3.22 13.36
N LYS A 17 12.31 3.98 12.26
CA LYS A 17 12.62 3.45 10.92
C LYS A 17 14.01 2.83 10.82
N CYS A 18 14.98 3.35 11.57
CA CYS A 18 16.31 2.78 11.70
C CYS A 18 16.40 1.60 12.68
N ASN A 19 15.26 1.10 13.18
CA ASN A 19 15.18 -0.01 14.14
C ASN A 19 15.93 0.25 15.45
N LEU A 20 16.08 1.51 15.86
CA LEU A 20 16.64 1.83 17.17
C LEU A 20 15.67 1.40 18.26
N THR A 21 16.23 0.94 19.39
CA THR A 21 15.43 0.74 20.60
C THR A 21 15.05 2.09 21.20
N VAL A 22 13.96 2.11 21.96
CA VAL A 22 13.51 3.32 22.69
C VAL A 22 14.62 3.89 23.58
N GLN A 23 15.43 3.02 24.20
CA GLN A 23 16.54 3.46 25.04
C GLN A 23 17.66 4.14 24.24
N LYS A 24 18.00 3.59 23.07
CA LYS A 24 19.02 4.21 22.18
C LYS A 24 18.54 5.55 21.64
N SER A 25 17.27 5.64 21.24
CA SER A 25 16.65 6.91 20.80
C SER A 25 16.68 7.94 21.93
N LEU A 26 16.27 7.56 23.15
CA LEU A 26 16.29 8.43 24.32
C LEU A 26 17.70 8.90 24.69
N ALA A 27 18.69 7.99 24.70
CA ALA A 27 20.07 8.36 24.97
C ALA A 27 20.56 9.38 23.95
N ARG A 28 20.33 9.12 22.65
CA ARG A 28 20.76 10.03 21.58
C ARG A 28 20.09 11.40 21.67
N LEU A 29 18.77 11.45 21.87
CA LEU A 29 18.04 12.72 21.97
C LEU A 29 18.49 13.53 23.19
N ARG A 30 18.78 12.86 24.33
CA ARG A 30 19.36 13.52 25.50
C ARG A 30 20.78 14.03 25.25
N THR A 31 21.61 13.28 24.54
CA THR A 31 22.97 13.72 24.19
C THR A 31 22.95 14.98 23.32
N VAL A 32 22.01 15.08 22.38
CA VAL A 32 21.96 16.22 21.44
C VAL A 32 21.26 17.43 22.05
N PHE A 33 20.16 17.23 22.78
CA PHE A 33 19.28 18.32 23.21
C PHE A 33 19.33 18.61 24.71
N GLY A 34 19.98 17.77 25.52
CA GLY A 34 20.07 17.94 26.97
C GLY A 34 18.69 18.09 27.61
N ASP A 35 18.48 19.21 28.28
CA ASP A 35 17.21 19.57 28.93
C ASP A 35 16.10 19.92 27.95
N GLY A 36 16.45 20.28 26.70
CA GLY A 36 15.49 20.49 25.62
C GLY A 36 15.01 19.18 24.97
N ALA A 37 15.49 18.03 25.43
CA ALA A 37 15.09 16.74 24.89
C ALA A 37 13.63 16.40 25.28
N PRO A 38 12.89 15.69 24.41
CA PRO A 38 11.56 15.21 24.75
C PRO A 38 11.62 14.24 25.94
N PHE A 39 10.60 14.30 26.80
CA PHE A 39 10.49 13.42 27.95
C PHE A 39 10.47 11.95 27.53
N LYS A 40 10.97 11.08 28.42
CA LYS A 40 10.98 9.63 28.21
C LYS A 40 9.60 9.12 27.79
N THR A 41 8.56 9.52 28.51
CA THR A 41 7.16 9.13 28.24
C THR A 41 6.72 9.50 26.82
N THR A 42 7.10 10.69 26.31
CA THR A 42 6.81 11.13 24.95
C THR A 42 7.42 10.19 23.90
N ILE A 43 8.67 9.78 24.08
CA ILE A 43 9.36 8.87 23.15
C ILE A 43 8.67 7.50 23.15
N TYR A 44 8.35 6.96 24.33
CA TYR A 44 7.65 5.68 24.45
C TYR A 44 6.27 5.71 23.76
N ASN A 45 5.48 6.77 23.98
CA ASN A 45 4.16 6.91 23.38
C ASN A 45 4.24 6.95 21.85
N TRP A 46 5.19 7.70 21.28
CA TRP A 46 5.37 7.72 19.83
C TRP A 46 5.78 6.37 19.26
N PHE A 47 6.70 5.66 19.90
CA PHE A 47 7.08 4.31 19.49
C PHE A 47 5.89 3.34 19.53
N ALA A 48 5.03 3.43 20.54
CA ALA A 48 3.81 2.61 20.63
C ALA A 48 2.84 2.94 19.48
N GLU A 49 2.62 4.22 19.19
CA GLU A 49 1.77 4.65 18.08
C GLU A 49 2.31 4.18 16.73
N PHE A 50 3.62 4.27 16.48
CA PHE A 50 4.21 3.81 15.22
C PHE A 50 4.07 2.30 15.04
N LYS A 51 4.24 1.51 16.11
CA LYS A 51 3.97 0.07 16.07
C LYS A 51 2.51 -0.24 15.79
N ARG A 52 1.59 0.50 16.41
CA ARG A 52 0.14 0.35 16.21
C ARG A 52 -0.25 0.61 14.76
N VAL A 53 0.21 1.73 14.19
CA VAL A 53 -0.06 2.10 12.80
C VAL A 53 0.57 1.09 11.83
N MET A 54 1.80 0.64 12.09
CA MET A 54 2.45 -0.38 11.27
C MET A 54 1.69 -1.71 11.30
N SER A 55 1.21 -2.13 12.48
CA SER A 55 0.40 -3.33 12.62
C SER A 55 -0.90 -3.24 11.82
N ILE A 56 -1.63 -2.12 11.90
CA ILE A 56 -2.87 -1.92 11.15
C ILE A 56 -2.62 -1.94 9.64
N SER A 57 -1.53 -1.32 9.17
CA SER A 57 -1.16 -1.34 7.75
C SER A 57 -0.89 -2.75 7.23
N VAL A 58 -0.23 -3.60 8.02
CA VAL A 58 0.04 -4.98 7.64
C VAL A 58 -1.25 -5.80 7.64
N THR A 59 -2.13 -5.62 8.62
CA THR A 59 -3.43 -6.30 8.67
C THR A 59 -4.30 -5.93 7.47
N ASN A 60 -4.38 -4.65 7.09
CA ASN A 60 -5.13 -4.21 5.91
C ASN A 60 -4.56 -4.79 4.62
N PHE A 61 -3.22 -4.81 4.47
CA PHE A 61 -2.58 -5.42 3.30
C PHE A 61 -2.86 -6.92 3.20
N VAL A 62 -2.74 -7.64 4.32
CA VAL A 62 -3.05 -9.08 4.39
C VAL A 62 -4.52 -9.34 4.11
N MET A 63 -5.44 -8.54 4.66
CA MET A 63 -6.88 -8.67 4.42
C MET A 63 -7.23 -8.40 2.94
N VAL A 64 -6.62 -7.39 2.31
CA VAL A 64 -6.77 -7.13 0.87
C VAL A 64 -6.19 -8.29 0.04
N ALA A 65 -5.09 -8.90 0.47
CA ALA A 65 -4.52 -10.06 -0.20
C ALA A 65 -5.39 -11.31 -0.04
N VAL A 66 -5.96 -11.57 1.14
CA VAL A 66 -6.89 -12.67 1.41
C VAL A 66 -8.18 -12.48 0.61
N HIS A 67 -8.77 -11.28 0.61
CA HIS A 67 -9.94 -10.98 -0.22
C HIS A 67 -9.66 -11.21 -1.71
N ARG A 68 -8.47 -10.82 -2.20
CA ARG A 68 -8.06 -11.09 -3.58
C ARG A 68 -7.90 -12.59 -3.85
N CYS A 69 -7.43 -13.36 -2.88
CA CYS A 69 -7.26 -14.82 -3.00
C CYS A 69 -8.63 -15.53 -3.00
N GLU A 70 -9.53 -15.17 -2.09
CA GLU A 70 -10.91 -15.68 -2.05
C GLU A 70 -11.70 -15.33 -3.31
N GLN A 71 -11.51 -14.13 -3.85
CA GLN A 71 -12.11 -13.73 -5.12
C GLN A 71 -11.53 -14.55 -6.29
N LYS A 72 -10.23 -14.84 -6.27
CA LYS A 72 -9.55 -15.63 -7.32
C LYS A 72 -10.03 -17.09 -7.31
N ASP A 73 -10.14 -17.72 -6.15
CA ASP A 73 -10.67 -19.10 -6.04
C ASP A 73 -12.14 -19.18 -6.47
N ARG A 74 -12.96 -18.18 -6.10
CA ARG A 74 -14.35 -18.08 -6.55
C ARG A 74 -14.46 -17.86 -8.07
N CYS A 75 -13.59 -17.04 -8.66
CA CYS A 75 -13.54 -16.83 -10.11
C CYS A 75 -13.06 -18.06 -10.87
N CYS A 76 -12.08 -18.80 -10.34
CA CYS A 76 -11.62 -20.06 -10.93
C CYS A 76 -12.72 -21.13 -10.90
N ALA A 77 -13.42 -21.27 -9.76
CA ALA A 77 -14.55 -22.19 -9.64
C ALA A 77 -15.69 -21.85 -10.63
N ALA A 78 -16.02 -20.57 -10.77
CA ALA A 78 -17.03 -20.10 -11.74
C ALA A 78 -16.58 -20.30 -13.20
N TYR A 79 -15.29 -20.14 -13.49
CA TYR A 79 -14.72 -20.39 -14.82
C TYR A 79 -14.77 -21.88 -15.20
N ASP A 80 -14.44 -22.77 -14.28
CA ASP A 80 -14.50 -24.22 -14.51
C ASP A 80 -15.94 -24.73 -14.68
N GLN A 81 -16.90 -24.16 -13.95
CA GLN A 81 -18.33 -24.44 -14.13
C GLN A 81 -18.85 -23.96 -15.49
N ASN A 82 -18.44 -22.77 -15.95
CA ASN A 82 -18.83 -22.25 -17.26
C ASN A 82 -18.15 -23.03 -18.41
N LYS A 83 -16.94 -23.54 -18.20
CA LYS A 83 -16.27 -24.44 -19.16
C LYS A 83 -17.05 -25.74 -19.34
N GLN A 84 -17.50 -26.35 -18.25
CA GLN A 84 -18.35 -27.56 -18.29
C GLN A 84 -19.72 -27.31 -18.96
N ALA A 85 -20.25 -26.09 -18.88
CA ALA A 85 -21.52 -25.73 -19.53
C ALA A 85 -21.41 -25.58 -21.05
N CYS A 86 -20.22 -25.34 -21.60
CA CYS A 86 -19.99 -25.22 -23.05
C CYS A 86 -19.80 -26.57 -23.76
N ASP A 87 -19.63 -27.68 -23.03
CA ASP A 87 -19.47 -29.03 -23.59
C ASP A 87 -20.81 -29.77 -23.80
N LEU A 88 -21.94 -29.11 -23.56
CA LEU A 88 -23.28 -29.65 -23.84
C LEU A 88 -23.68 -29.35 -25.30
N PRO A 89 -24.34 -30.30 -26.02
CA PRO A 89 -24.77 -30.09 -27.39
C PRO A 89 -25.66 -28.83 -27.49
N LEU A 90 -25.21 -27.90 -28.31
CA LEU A 90 -25.88 -26.65 -28.62
C LEU A 90 -27.20 -26.94 -29.33
N ASP A 91 -28.32 -26.89 -28.60
CA ASP A 91 -29.63 -26.74 -29.21
C ASP A 91 -30.40 -25.56 -28.60
N SER A 92 -31.13 -24.88 -29.47
CA SER A 92 -32.03 -23.75 -29.22
C SER A 92 -31.39 -22.36 -28.97
N GLY A 93 -31.04 -21.73 -30.08
CA GLY A 93 -31.71 -20.50 -30.53
C GLY A 93 -32.12 -19.47 -29.47
N ILE A 94 -31.16 -18.74 -28.90
CA ILE A 94 -31.42 -17.40 -28.36
C ILE A 94 -30.28 -16.48 -28.77
N LEU A 95 -30.52 -15.73 -29.86
CA LEU A 95 -29.69 -14.59 -30.27
C LEU A 95 -29.64 -13.57 -29.14
N ARG A 96 -28.57 -13.59 -28.34
CA ARG A 96 -28.25 -12.45 -27.46
C ARG A 96 -27.62 -11.36 -28.31
N SER A 97 -28.48 -10.53 -28.88
CA SER A 97 -28.10 -9.23 -29.41
C SER A 97 -27.44 -8.38 -28.31
N ARG A 98 -26.38 -7.68 -28.74
CA ARG A 98 -25.72 -6.52 -28.12
C ARG A 98 -24.70 -6.79 -27.02
N HIS A 99 -23.49 -7.06 -27.50
CA HIS A 99 -22.24 -6.53 -26.97
C HIS A 99 -22.25 -5.00 -27.19
N GLU A 100 -22.38 -4.20 -26.13
CA GLU A 100 -21.95 -2.79 -26.16
C GLU A 100 -20.57 -2.70 -25.51
N THR A 101 -19.61 -2.72 -26.41
CA THR A 101 -18.17 -2.53 -26.27
C THR A 101 -17.92 -1.09 -25.80
N ASN A 102 -17.59 -0.87 -24.53
CA ASN A 102 -16.83 0.31 -24.13
C ASN A 102 -15.38 -0.11 -23.90
N THR A 103 -14.71 -0.38 -25.02
CA THR A 103 -13.25 -0.47 -25.08
C THR A 103 -12.70 0.94 -24.96
N ILE A 104 -12.22 1.32 -23.78
CA ILE A 104 -11.22 2.39 -23.73
C ILE A 104 -9.93 1.77 -24.26
N ASN A 105 -9.64 2.18 -25.48
CA ASN A 105 -8.56 1.79 -26.35
C ASN A 105 -7.19 1.94 -25.65
N SER A 106 -6.49 0.83 -25.47
CA SER A 106 -5.13 0.74 -24.91
C SER A 106 -4.06 1.48 -25.73
N LYS A 107 -4.42 2.09 -26.86
CA LYS A 107 -3.52 2.90 -27.68
C LYS A 107 -3.24 4.30 -27.12
N GLN A 108 -4.08 4.85 -26.23
CA GLN A 108 -3.82 6.19 -25.68
C GLN A 108 -2.76 6.19 -24.56
N THR A 109 -2.50 5.07 -23.89
CA THR A 109 -1.51 5.02 -22.79
C THR A 109 -0.06 5.04 -23.28
N LEU A 110 0.20 4.59 -24.51
CA LEU A 110 1.57 4.44 -25.06
C LEU A 110 2.14 5.73 -25.68
N GLU A 111 1.31 6.72 -26.00
CA GLU A 111 1.78 8.00 -26.57
C GLU A 111 2.31 8.94 -25.46
N TYR A 112 1.79 8.87 -24.24
CA TYR A 112 2.25 9.72 -23.12
C TYR A 112 3.60 9.28 -22.54
N GLU A 113 3.89 7.98 -22.52
CA GLU A 113 5.21 7.49 -22.05
C GLU A 113 6.33 7.74 -23.05
N LYS A 114 6.01 7.97 -24.33
CA LYS A 114 7.02 8.28 -25.34
C LYS A 114 7.41 9.76 -25.42
N ALA A 115 6.64 10.65 -24.81
CA ALA A 115 6.87 12.10 -24.84
C ALA A 115 7.64 12.65 -23.62
N VAL A 116 7.99 11.82 -22.63
CA VAL A 116 8.65 12.28 -21.38
C VAL A 116 10.13 11.88 -21.30
N ILE A 117 10.65 11.11 -22.27
CA ILE A 117 12.07 10.67 -22.31
C ILE A 117 12.83 11.35 -23.46
N GLU A 118 12.48 12.58 -23.81
CA GLU A 118 13.27 13.41 -24.72
C GLU A 118 13.24 14.87 -24.27
N VAL A 119 13.88 15.15 -23.13
CA VAL A 119 14.44 16.48 -22.84
C VAL A 119 15.85 16.23 -22.32
N ASP A 120 16.80 16.52 -23.20
CA ASP A 120 18.22 16.18 -23.13
C ASP A 120 18.93 16.57 -21.82
N PRO A 121 19.99 15.82 -21.45
CA PRO A 121 21.08 16.35 -20.64
C PRO A 121 22.04 17.17 -21.52
N ILE A 122 22.40 18.36 -21.08
CA ILE A 122 23.76 18.98 -21.04
C ILE A 122 23.63 20.35 -20.38
#